data_AF-A0A2G2C5F1-F1
#
_entry.id   AF-A0A2G2C5F1-F1
#
_cell.length_a   1.000
_cell.length_b   1.000
_cell.length_c   1.000
_cell.angle_alpha   90.00
_cell.angle_beta   90.00
_cell.angle_gamma   90.00
#
_symmetry.space_group_name_H-M   'P 1'
#
loop_
_entity.id
_entity.type
_entity.pdbx_description
1 polymer ?
#
loop_
_entity_poly.entity_id
_entity_poly.type
_entity_poly.pdbx_seq_one_letter_code
_entity_poly.pdbx_strand_id
1 'polypeptide(L)' 'MYTIAALYHFSRFSDPDSLRKPLLALCNEHAVKGTLLIAGEGINGTIAGPRYGIEAV' A
#
# COMPACT_ATOMS: atom_id res chain seq x y z
N MET A 1 6.18 -17.61 6.65
CA MET A 1 4.74 -17.35 6.86
C MET A 1 4.43 -15.96 6.31
N TYR A 2 3.32 -15.79 5.59
CA TYR A 2 2.91 -14.49 5.03
C TYR A 2 1.88 -13.82 5.95
N THR A 3 1.98 -12.50 6.10
CA THR A 3 0.98 -11.66 6.78
C THR A 3 0.08 -11.04 5.71
N ILE A 4 -1.22 -10.98 5.99
CA ILE A 4 -2.21 -10.34 5.13
C ILE A 4 -2.75 -9.12 5.89
N ALA A 5 -2.66 -7.95 5.29
CA ALA A 5 -3.15 -6.69 5.85
C ALA A 5 -4.30 -6.17 5.00
N ALA A 6 -5.45 -5.95 5.62
CA ALA A 6 -6.52 -5.13 5.08
C ALA A 6 -6.45 -3.76 5.76
N LEU A 7 -6.42 -2.68 4.98
CA LEU A 7 -6.25 -1.32 5.49
C LEU A 7 -7.18 -0.33 4.80
N TYR A 8 -7.50 0.74 5.52
CA TYR A 8 -8.08 1.94 4.96
C TYR A 8 -7.68 3.14 5.82
N HIS A 9 -7.56 4.30 5.19
CA HIS A 9 -7.39 5.57 5.88
C HIS A 9 -7.95 6.71 5.05
N PHE A 10 -8.87 7.48 5.62
CA PHE A 10 -9.38 8.70 5.01
C PHE A 10 -8.38 9.84 5.25
N SER A 11 -7.85 10.39 4.17
CA SER A 11 -6.91 11.51 4.18
C SER A 11 -6.98 12.25 2.84
N ARG A 12 -6.88 13.58 2.87
CA ARG A 12 -6.93 14.36 1.63
C ARG A 12 -5.58 14.30 0.91
N PHE A 13 -5.54 13.62 -0.22
CA PHE A 13 -4.38 13.63 -1.13
C PHE A 13 -4.62 14.64 -2.24
N SER A 14 -3.76 15.66 -2.35
CA SER A 14 -3.85 16.69 -3.41
C SER A 14 -3.45 16.16 -4.79
N ASP A 15 -2.58 15.15 -4.83
CA ASP A 15 -2.14 14.47 -6.06
C ASP A 15 -1.98 12.96 -5.79
N PRO A 16 -3.08 12.18 -5.79
CA PRO A 16 -3.03 10.74 -5.52
C PRO A 16 -2.28 9.95 -6.59
N ASP A 17 -2.23 10.44 -7.84
CA ASP A 17 -1.55 9.75 -8.94
C ASP A 17 -0.03 9.75 -8.76
N SER A 18 0.53 10.81 -8.17
CA SER A 18 1.95 10.87 -7.81
C SER A 18 2.39 9.74 -6.85
N LEU A 19 1.47 9.23 -6.02
CA LEU A 19 1.76 8.21 -5.00
C LEU A 19 1.84 6.79 -5.58
N ARG A 20 1.25 6.54 -6.77
CA ARG A 20 1.16 5.19 -7.35
C ARG A 20 2.52 4.55 -7.59
N LYS A 21 3.44 5.28 -8.24
CA LYS A 21 4.78 4.77 -8.59
C LYS A 21 5.66 4.48 -7.35
N PRO A 22 5.83 5.42 -6.40
CA PRO A 22 6.66 5.16 -5.22
C PRO A 22 6.10 4.04 -4.33
N LEU A 23 4.78 3.96 -4.13
CA LEU A 23 4.19 2.87 -3.35
C LEU A 23 4.35 1.52 -4.03
N LEU A 24 4.20 1.44 -5.35
CA LEU A 24 4.44 0.20 -6.08
C LEU A 24 5.93 -0.22 -6.00
N ALA A 25 6.86 0.74 -6.07
CA ALA A 25 8.29 0.47 -5.90
C ALA A 25 8.59 -0.09 -4.51
N LEU A 26 8.07 0.55 -3.45
CA LEU A 26 8.24 0.11 -2.06
C LEU A 26 7.67 -1.31 -1.85
N CYS A 27 6.46 -1.58 -2.34
CA CYS A 27 5.87 -2.92 -2.26
C CYS A 27 6.75 -3.97 -2.97
N ASN A 28 7.30 -3.66 -4.15
CA ASN A 28 8.15 -4.58 -4.88
C ASN A 28 9.49 -4.83 -4.18
N GLU A 29 10.11 -3.78 -3.63
CA GLU A 29 11.35 -3.87 -2.86
C GLU A 29 11.20 -4.80 -1.65
N HIS A 30 10.04 -4.76 -0.99
CA HIS A 30 9.76 -5.54 0.21
C HIS A 30 8.98 -6.85 -0.03
N ALA A 31 8.91 -7.32 -1.29
CA ALA A 31 8.20 -8.54 -1.67
C ALA A 31 6.71 -8.58 -1.21
N VAL A 32 6.05 -7.43 -1.23
CA VAL A 32 4.63 -7.26 -0.93
C VAL A 32 3.82 -7.27 -2.23
N LYS A 33 2.69 -7.99 -2.20
CA LYS A 33 1.74 -8.11 -3.32
C LYS A 33 0.33 -7.78 -2.87
N GLY A 34 -0.53 -7.39 -3.80
CA GLY A 34 -1.93 -7.06 -3.54
C GLY A 34 -2.34 -5.78 -4.25
N THR A 35 -3.39 -5.15 -3.74
CA THR A 35 -4.00 -3.98 -4.35
C THR A 35 -4.15 -2.87 -3.32
N LEU A 36 -3.66 -1.68 -3.68
CA LEU A 36 -3.96 -0.42 -3.00
C LEU A 36 -4.73 0.48 -3.96
N LEU A 37 -5.85 1.02 -3.50
CA LEU A 37 -6.66 2.04 -4.14
C LEU A 37 -6.33 3.37 -3.47
N ILE A 38 -5.97 4.36 -4.28
CA ILE A 38 -5.64 5.70 -3.81
C ILE A 38 -6.55 6.67 -4.57
N ALA A 39 -7.24 7.53 -3.83
CA ALA A 39 -8.12 8.56 -4.35
C ALA A 39 -7.90 9.85 -3.56
N GLY A 40 -8.48 10.96 -4.01
CA GLY A 40 -8.36 12.24 -3.31
C GLY A 40 -8.86 12.22 -1.86
N GLU A 41 -9.74 11.26 -1.51
CA GLU A 41 -10.29 11.09 -0.16
C GLU A 41 -9.48 10.16 0.75
N GLY A 42 -8.52 9.40 0.22
CA GLY A 42 -7.69 8.51 1.03
C GLY A 42 -7.17 7.28 0.30
N ILE A 43 -6.90 6.24 1.09
CA ILE A 43 -6.33 4.96 0.65
C ILE A 43 -7.13 3.79 1.23
N ASN A 44 -7.29 2.72 0.45
CA ASN A 44 -7.85 1.44 0.87
C ASN A 44 -7.08 0.31 0.21
N GLY A 45 -6.99 -0.87 0.83
CA GLY A 45 -6.54 -2.04 0.09
C GLY A 45 -6.34 -3.29 0.91
N THR A 46 -5.86 -4.31 0.21
CA THR A 46 -5.43 -5.58 0.80
C THR A 46 -4.09 -5.96 0.19
N ILE A 47 -3.09 -6.17 1.05
CA ILE A 47 -1.73 -6.54 0.68
C ILE A 47 -1.27 -7.72 1.52
N ALA A 48 -0.35 -8.51 0.96
CA ALA A 48 0.23 -9.68 1.59
C ALA A 48 1.73 -9.73 1.32
N GLY A 49 2.50 -10.16 2.32
CA GLY A 49 3.96 -10.18 2.25
C GLY A 49 4.59 -10.85 3.46
N PRO A 50 5.92 -11.02 3.48
CA PRO A 50 6.61 -11.42 4.70
C PRO A 50 6.36 -10.38 5.80
N ARG A 51 6.49 -10.78 7.07
CA ARG A 51 6.20 -9.87 8.20
C ARG A 51 6.96 -8.54 8.10
N TYR A 52 8.27 -8.61 7.82
CA TYR A 52 9.11 -7.43 7.63
C TYR A 52 8.63 -6.54 6.48
N GLY A 53 8.04 -7.12 5.44
CA GLY A 53 7.57 -6.36 4.28
C GLY A 53 6.27 -5.63 4.57
N ILE A 54 5.36 -6.25 5.32
CA ILE A 54 4.13 -5.61 5.80
C ILE A 54 4.43 -4.51 6.85
N GLU A 55 5.51 -4.64 7.62
CA GLU A 55 5.91 -3.60 8.59
C GLU A 55 6.62 -2.40 7.93
N ALA A 56 7.20 -2.59 6.74
CA ALA A 56 7.91 -1.54 5.99
C ALA A 56 7.03 -0.71 5.05
N VAL A 57 5.88 -1.27 4.63
CA VAL A 57 4.90 -0.67 3.71
C VAL A 57 3.74 -0.07 4.50
#